data_AF-A0A836XBN9-F1
#
_entry.id   AF-A0A836XBN9-F1
#
_cell.length_a   1.000
_cell.length_b   1.000
_cell.length_c   1.000
_cell.angle_alpha   90.00
_cell.angle_beta   90.00
_cell.angle_gamma   90.00
#
_symmetry.space_group_name_H-M   'P 1'
#
loop_
_entity.id
_entity.type
_entity.pdbx_description
1 polymer ?
#
loop_
_entity_poly.entity_id
_entity_poly.type
_entity_poly.pdbx_seq_one_letter_code
_entity_poly.pdbx_strand_id
1 'polypeptide(L)'
;MTAIRQSLCFGAFARSKSTEEIIAAAAEIGYASIEMLPQEHWQAVRDAGMDIAIVVGHASLPDGLNNRKNHDRIEAELRQNIDLAVDHGIPSLITFSGNREGRSEEEGLDNCVEGLL
;
A
#
# COMPACT_ATOMS: atom_id res chain seq x y z
N MET A 1 -1.39 -17.55 24.30
CA MET A 1 -2.04 -16.52 23.46
C MET A 1 -1.11 -16.25 22.30
N THR A 2 -1.61 -16.29 21.06
CA THR A 2 -0.81 -15.90 19.89
C THR A 2 -0.58 -14.39 19.95
N ALA A 3 0.66 -13.94 19.80
CA ALA A 3 0.96 -12.50 19.82
C ALA A 3 0.24 -11.80 18.66
N ILE A 4 -0.26 -10.58 18.90
CA ILE A 4 -0.84 -9.74 17.84
C ILE A 4 0.29 -9.32 16.91
N ARG A 5 0.15 -9.59 15.61
CA ARG A 5 1.10 -9.15 14.59
C ARG A 5 0.73 -7.74 14.13
N GLN A 6 1.22 -6.73 14.84
CA GLN A 6 0.99 -5.33 14.48
C GLN A 6 1.90 -4.89 13.33
N SER A 7 1.42 -3.94 12.54
CA SER A 7 2.09 -3.40 11.37
C SER A 7 2.16 -1.87 11.45
N LEU A 8 3.20 -1.27 10.89
CA LEU A 8 3.39 0.19 10.87
C LEU A 8 3.14 0.75 9.47
N CYS A 9 2.28 1.77 9.37
CA CYS A 9 2.07 2.52 8.13
C CYS A 9 3.19 3.55 7.92
N PHE A 10 4.05 3.34 6.92
CA PHE A 10 5.25 4.16 6.69
C PHE A 10 4.95 5.65 6.55
N GLY A 11 3.92 5.99 5.77
CA GLY A 11 3.55 7.37 5.46
C GLY A 11 3.17 8.22 6.69
N ALA A 12 2.81 7.60 7.82
CA ALA A 12 2.48 8.30 9.06
C ALA A 12 3.72 8.95 9.71
N PHE A 13 4.91 8.42 9.46
CA PHE A 13 6.17 8.86 10.09
C PHE A 13 7.18 9.44 9.09
N ALA A 14 7.04 9.13 7.81
CA ALA A 14 7.96 9.56 6.74
C ALA A 14 8.14 11.08 6.59
N ARG A 15 7.24 11.90 7.18
CA ARG A 15 7.36 13.37 7.18
C ARG A 15 8.29 13.91 8.27
N SER A 16 8.55 13.14 9.32
CA SER A 16 9.29 13.60 10.51
C SER A 16 10.51 12.75 10.85
N LYS A 17 10.68 11.61 10.16
CA LYS A 17 11.74 10.63 10.39
C LYS A 17 12.33 10.14 9.08
N SER A 18 13.63 9.86 9.08
CA SER A 18 14.28 9.14 7.97
C SER A 18 13.76 7.69 7.87
N THR A 19 13.89 7.07 6.71
CA THR A 19 13.46 5.67 6.53
C THR A 19 14.22 4.73 7.46
N GLU A 20 15.52 4.97 7.65
CA GLU A 20 16.37 4.18 8.53
C GLU A 20 15.92 4.28 10.00
N GLU A 21 15.58 5.48 10.48
CA GLU A 21 15.01 5.67 11.81
C GLU A 21 13.68 4.94 11.98
N ILE A 22 12.81 4.97 10.95
CA ILE A 22 11.50 4.31 11.00
C ILE A 22 11.67 2.80 11.09
N ILE A 23 12.53 2.21 10.25
CA ILE A 23 12.79 0.76 10.24
C ILE A 23 13.40 0.32 11.57
N ALA A 24 14.42 1.03 12.06
CA ALA A 24 15.08 0.70 13.33
C ALA A 24 14.11 0.78 14.52
N ALA A 25 13.34 1.87 14.61
CA ALA A 25 12.37 2.04 15.68
C ALA A 25 11.24 1.00 15.62
N ALA A 26 10.75 0.66 14.42
CA ALA A 26 9.70 -0.34 14.26
C ALA A 26 10.17 -1.74 14.73
N ALA A 27 11.42 -2.11 14.39
CA ALA A 27 12.03 -3.35 14.84
C ALA A 27 12.25 -3.36 16.38
N GLU A 28 12.74 -2.26 16.95
CA GLU A 28 12.95 -2.11 18.40
C GLU A 28 11.64 -2.24 19.18
N ILE A 29 10.55 -1.64 18.69
CA ILE A 29 9.22 -1.74 19.30
C ILE A 29 8.65 -3.17 19.19
N GLY A 30 9.06 -3.93 18.18
CA GLY A 30 8.60 -5.29 17.93
C GLY A 30 7.39 -5.38 16.98
N TYR A 31 7.28 -4.44 16.03
CA TYR A 31 6.31 -4.59 14.93
C TYR A 31 6.63 -5.82 14.09
N ALA A 32 5.60 -6.48 13.57
CA ALA A 32 5.76 -7.63 12.68
C ALA A 32 6.05 -7.21 11.24
N SER A 33 5.64 -6.01 10.84
CA SER A 33 5.76 -5.53 9.47
C SER A 33 5.70 -4.00 9.32
N ILE A 34 6.13 -3.52 8.16
CA ILE A 34 5.91 -2.15 7.68
C ILE A 34 5.09 -2.18 6.38
N GLU A 35 4.25 -1.17 6.18
CA GLU A 35 3.31 -1.07 5.06
C GLU A 35 3.61 0.14 4.17
N MET A 36 3.35 -0.02 2.87
CA MET A 36 3.33 1.07 1.88
C MET A 36 4.64 1.88 1.80
N LEU A 37 5.77 1.28 2.19
CA LEU A 37 7.08 1.91 2.00
C LEU A 37 7.60 1.69 0.56
N PRO A 38 8.45 2.62 0.05
CA PRO A 38 9.07 2.48 -1.26
C PRO A 38 9.88 1.17 -1.43
N GLN A 39 9.88 0.63 -2.65
CA GLN A 39 10.45 -0.69 -2.96
C GLN A 39 11.94 -0.81 -2.61
N GLU A 40 12.70 0.27 -2.80
CA GLU A 40 14.13 0.34 -2.50
C GLU A 40 14.47 0.03 -1.03
N HIS A 41 13.49 0.11 -0.13
CA HIS A 41 13.67 -0.13 1.31
C HIS A 41 13.17 -1.50 1.78
N TRP A 42 12.58 -2.30 0.89
CA TRP A 42 12.01 -3.61 1.27
C TRP A 42 13.05 -4.55 1.87
N GLN A 43 14.25 -4.63 1.30
CA GLN A 43 15.31 -5.48 1.83
C GLN A 43 15.72 -5.04 3.24
N ALA A 44 15.82 -3.73 3.50
CA ALA A 44 16.19 -3.21 4.81
C ALA A 44 15.16 -3.58 5.89
N VAL A 45 13.86 -3.63 5.55
CA VAL A 45 12.80 -4.12 6.47
C VAL A 45 13.00 -5.60 6.80
N ARG A 46 13.30 -6.43 5.79
CA ARG A 46 13.55 -7.86 5.98
C ARG A 46 14.83 -8.11 6.79
N ASP A 47 15.89 -7.35 6.52
CA ASP A 47 17.15 -7.41 7.26
C ASP A 47 16.97 -7.03 8.75
N ALA A 48 16.00 -6.17 9.05
CA ALA A 48 15.59 -5.81 10.41
C ALA A 48 14.65 -6.85 11.08
N GLY A 49 14.38 -7.99 10.41
CA GLY A 49 13.56 -9.08 10.94
C GLY A 49 12.05 -8.86 10.86
N MET A 50 11.59 -7.91 10.05
CA MET A 50 10.18 -7.60 9.84
C MET A 50 9.72 -8.01 8.44
N ASP A 51 8.41 -8.14 8.26
CA ASP A 51 7.78 -8.41 6.97
C ASP A 51 7.27 -7.12 6.29
N ILE A 52 6.83 -7.26 5.03
CA ILE A 52 6.06 -6.24 4.33
C ILE A 52 4.66 -6.81 4.14
N ALA A 53 3.66 -6.20 4.78
CA ALA A 53 2.30 -6.75 4.78
C ALA A 53 1.48 -6.32 3.56
N ILE A 54 1.63 -5.06 3.14
CA ILE A 54 0.86 -4.45 2.07
C ILE A 54 1.67 -3.38 1.34
N VAL A 55 1.54 -3.32 0.02
CA VAL A 55 2.15 -2.31 -0.84
C VAL A 55 1.07 -1.57 -1.64
N VAL A 56 1.37 -0.36 -2.08
CA VAL A 56 0.45 0.39 -2.93
C VAL A 56 0.42 -0.25 -4.32
N GLY A 57 -0.77 -0.60 -4.80
CA GLY A 57 -0.94 -1.34 -6.04
C GLY A 57 -1.00 -0.50 -7.31
N HIS A 58 -1.13 0.83 -7.19
CA HIS A 58 -1.25 1.75 -8.33
C HIS A 58 -0.66 3.13 -8.01
N ALA A 59 -0.40 3.94 -9.03
CA ALA A 59 0.50 5.09 -8.94
C ALA A 59 0.08 6.26 -8.02
N SER A 60 -1.19 6.34 -7.58
CA SER A 60 -1.72 7.57 -6.97
C SER A 60 -2.83 7.31 -5.94
N LEU A 61 -2.68 7.87 -4.75
CA LEU A 61 -3.76 7.93 -3.74
C LEU A 61 -4.94 8.84 -4.16
N PRO A 62 -4.72 10.09 -4.63
CA PRO A 62 -5.83 10.98 -4.98
C PRO A 62 -6.48 10.70 -6.35
N ASP A 63 -5.79 9.99 -7.26
CA ASP A 63 -6.31 9.65 -8.59
C ASP A 63 -6.53 8.14 -8.72
N GLY A 64 -7.76 7.71 -8.43
CA GLY A 64 -8.10 6.31 -8.18
C GLY A 64 -9.26 5.77 -9.00
N LEU A 65 -9.83 4.66 -8.53
CA LEU A 65 -10.88 3.88 -9.21
C LEU A 65 -12.22 4.62 -9.35
N ASN A 66 -12.47 5.69 -8.60
CA ASN A 66 -13.69 6.49 -8.75
C ASN A 66 -13.73 7.29 -10.06
N ASN A 67 -12.63 7.30 -10.83
CA ASN A 67 -12.53 7.91 -12.14
C ASN A 67 -12.36 6.81 -13.20
N ARG A 68 -13.41 6.57 -14.00
CA ARG A 68 -13.42 5.55 -15.08
C ARG A 68 -12.23 5.61 -16.03
N LYS A 69 -11.67 6.81 -16.27
CA LYS A 69 -10.49 6.99 -17.13
C LYS A 69 -9.24 6.27 -16.61
N ASN A 70 -9.23 5.89 -15.34
CA ASN A 70 -8.12 5.22 -14.70
C ASN A 70 -8.26 3.70 -14.65
N HIS A 71 -9.43 3.13 -14.97
CA HIS A 71 -9.70 1.70 -14.75
C HIS A 71 -8.68 0.81 -15.46
N ASP A 72 -8.51 0.94 -16.78
CA ASP A 72 -7.56 0.14 -17.55
C ASP A 72 -6.11 0.29 -17.04
N ARG A 73 -5.73 1.53 -16.67
CA ARG A 73 -4.40 1.82 -16.14
C ARG A 73 -4.19 1.16 -14.78
N ILE A 74 -5.14 1.31 -13.85
CA ILE A 74 -5.07 0.74 -12.51
C ILE A 74 -5.10 -0.78 -12.57
N GLU A 75 -5.92 -1.39 -13.43
CA GLU A 75 -5.92 -2.84 -13.62
C GLU A 75 -4.55 -3.34 -14.07
N ALA A 76 -3.94 -2.69 -15.08
CA ALA A 76 -2.61 -3.06 -15.56
C ALA A 76 -1.54 -2.92 -14.47
N GLU A 77 -1.54 -1.82 -13.72
CA GLU A 77 -0.64 -1.58 -12.59
C GLU A 77 -0.84 -2.62 -11.48
N LEU A 78 -2.09 -2.95 -11.14
CA LEU A 78 -2.40 -3.97 -10.14
C LEU A 78 -1.89 -5.34 -10.56
N ARG A 79 -2.12 -5.76 -11.81
CA ARG A 79 -1.61 -7.06 -12.31
C ARG A 79 -0.09 -7.13 -12.23
N GLN A 80 0.60 -6.10 -12.69
CA GLN A 80 2.06 -6.02 -12.60
C GLN A 80 2.55 -6.07 -11.15
N ASN A 81 1.91 -5.32 -10.25
CA ASN A 81 2.32 -5.25 -8.86
C ASN A 81 1.92 -6.50 -8.06
N ILE A 82 0.91 -7.26 -8.50
CA ILE A 82 0.59 -8.59 -7.95
C ILE A 82 1.75 -9.55 -8.25
N ASP A 83 2.23 -9.60 -9.49
CA ASP A 83 3.37 -10.44 -9.86
C ASP A 83 4.61 -10.06 -9.04
N LEU A 84 4.89 -8.76 -8.92
CA LEU A 84 5.99 -8.26 -8.06
C LEU A 84 5.79 -8.64 -6.58
N ALA A 85 4.58 -8.51 -6.05
CA ALA A 85 4.28 -8.86 -4.66
C ALA A 85 4.49 -10.37 -4.41
N VAL A 86 4.09 -11.22 -5.35
CA VAL A 86 4.32 -12.67 -5.30
C VAL A 86 5.82 -12.98 -5.27
N ASP A 87 6.60 -12.36 -6.15
CA ASP A 87 8.07 -12.54 -6.22
C ASP A 87 8.78 -12.16 -4.91
N HIS A 88 8.22 -11.21 -4.17
CA HIS A 88 8.77 -10.71 -2.90
C HIS A 88 8.05 -11.26 -1.64
N GLY A 89 7.12 -12.20 -1.80
CA GLY A 89 6.37 -12.80 -0.69
C GLY A 89 5.55 -11.78 0.10
N ILE A 90 4.97 -10.79 -0.59
CA ILE A 90 4.10 -9.76 -0.03
C ILE A 90 2.63 -10.21 -0.26
N PRO A 91 1.82 -10.37 0.80
CA PRO A 91 0.54 -11.07 0.68
C PRO A 91 -0.60 -10.20 0.12
N SER A 92 -0.42 -8.87 0.04
CA SER A 92 -1.52 -7.98 -0.35
C SER A 92 -1.06 -6.67 -0.99
N LEU A 93 -1.95 -6.10 -1.80
CA LEU A 93 -1.85 -4.76 -2.35
C LEU A 93 -3.02 -3.92 -1.83
N ILE A 94 -2.82 -2.61 -1.72
CA ILE A 94 -3.89 -1.64 -1.49
C ILE A 94 -4.24 -0.92 -2.80
N THR A 95 -5.54 -0.75 -3.04
CA THR A 95 -6.09 0.10 -4.11
C THR A 95 -6.98 1.18 -3.51
N PHE A 96 -6.99 2.35 -4.13
CA PHE A 96 -7.63 3.54 -3.61
C PHE A 96 -8.74 4.03 -4.55
N SER A 97 -9.81 4.53 -3.94
CA SER A 97 -10.91 5.16 -4.68
C SER A 97 -10.47 6.45 -5.38
N GLY A 98 -9.54 7.21 -4.81
CA GLY A 98 -9.24 8.58 -5.24
C GLY A 98 -10.11 9.63 -4.54
N ASN A 99 -9.76 10.89 -4.77
CA ASN A 99 -10.51 12.06 -4.30
C ASN A 99 -11.80 12.24 -5.09
N ARG A 100 -12.83 12.86 -4.48
CA ARG A 100 -14.13 13.06 -5.13
C ARG A 100 -14.03 13.82 -6.45
N GLU A 101 -13.17 14.84 -6.53
CA GLU A 101 -13.01 15.68 -7.73
C GLU A 101 -14.36 16.14 -8.32
N GLY A 102 -15.30 16.54 -7.45
CA GLY A 102 -16.65 16.99 -7.81
C GLY A 102 -17.70 15.89 -8.01
N ARG A 103 -17.33 14.61 -7.98
CA ARG A 103 -18.28 13.48 -8.09
C ARG A 103 -19.14 13.33 -6.84
N SER A 104 -20.37 12.87 -7.06
CA SER A 104 -21.26 12.45 -5.96
C SER A 104 -20.75 11.17 -5.30
N GLU A 105 -21.26 10.85 -4.11
CA GLU A 105 -20.94 9.60 -3.43
C GLU A 105 -21.42 8.37 -4.22
N GLU A 106 -22.64 8.43 -4.75
CA GLU A 106 -23.23 7.38 -5.59
C GLU A 106 -22.42 7.16 -6.87
N GLU A 107 -22.12 8.23 -7.61
CA GLU A 107 -21.30 8.15 -8.83
C GLU A 107 -19.89 7.59 -8.52
N GLY A 108 -19.27 8.04 -7.43
CA GLY A 108 -17.96 7.55 -7.02
C GLY A 108 -17.97 6.07 -6.66
N LEU A 109 -19.01 5.60 -5.97
CA LEU A 109 -19.22 4.20 -5.62
C LEU A 109 -19.42 3.36 -6.88
N ASP A 110 -20.33 3.76 -7.76
CA ASP A 110 -20.64 3.04 -9.01
C ASP A 110 -19.41 2.90 -9.90
N ASN A 111 -18.62 3.97 -10.04
CA ASN A 111 -17.36 3.92 -10.78
C ASN A 111 -16.35 2.97 -10.13
N CYS A 112 -16.26 2.93 -8.79
CA CYS A 112 -15.37 1.97 -8.11
C CYS A 112 -15.83 0.53 -8.31
N VAL A 113 -17.13 0.26 -8.22
CA VAL A 113 -17.71 -1.09 -8.44
C VAL A 113 -17.45 -1.55 -9.87
N GLU A 114 -17.69 -0.68 -10.86
CA GLU A 114 -17.42 -0.97 -12.27
C GLU A 114 -15.95 -1.31 -12.53
N GLY A 115 -15.01 -0.60 -11.91
CA GLY A 115 -13.58 -0.86 -12.06
C GLY A 115 -13.07 -2.10 -11.30
N LEU A 116 -13.90 -2.76 -10.50
CA LEU A 116 -13.55 -3.95 -9.71
C LEU A 116 -14.23 -5.25 -10.21
N LEU A 117 -15.17 -5.15 -11.17
CA LEU A 117 -15.91 -6.28 -11.76
C LEU A 117 -15.28 -6.72 -13.08
#